data_AF-A0A9W8HMS7-F1
#
_entry.id   AF-A0A9W8HMS7-F1
#
_cell.length_a   1.000
_cell.length_b   1.000
_cell.length_c   1.000
_cell.angle_alpha   90.00
_cell.angle_beta   90.00
_cell.angle_gamma   90.00
#
_symmetry.space_group_name_H-M   'P 1'
#
loop_
_entity.id
_entity.type
_entity.pdbx_description
1 polymer ?
#
loop_
_entity_poly.entity_id
_entity_poly.type
_entity_poly.pdbx_seq_one_letter_code
_entity_poly.pdbx_strand_id
1 'polypeptide(L)'
;MASDVNVDVVKVPLRVIGWKGEHLKRLEELVKISHTWVTHAYQFARYILLKEFTSSSGTVRPSTLYDDISVDFFLECLLRLTDAKRLPVNPKRVIARQLALLHRQEYMHIAGLPNLFVIRGAAQFAGFEAEYMYTAYTNCVKLQFGNMLRHVVNVLVHADTDIQALRRRMGNQSEDEIQRAIKAEVRQPINRLKESLQFMRADDRMHSASTIAAREQLQPLFDLYSMLPALPDEGIYYDAVANPIGHLGGYYTLAKILKDNGHHPFQCFPLRTGWIPAHIVVYS
;
A
#
# COMPACT_ATOMS: atom_id res chain seq x y z
N MET A 1 -38.59 25.28 23.24
CA MET A 1 -38.04 24.35 24.24
C MET A 1 -37.54 23.13 23.50
N ALA A 2 -36.22 22.99 23.39
CA ALA A 2 -35.61 21.82 22.76
C ALA A 2 -35.77 20.64 23.73
N SER A 3 -36.54 19.63 23.33
CA SER A 3 -36.60 18.37 24.05
C SER A 3 -35.25 17.69 23.92
N ASP A 4 -34.54 17.54 25.04
CA ASP A 4 -33.34 16.70 25.16
C ASP A 4 -33.69 15.29 24.67
N VAL A 5 -33.19 14.93 23.49
CA VAL A 5 -33.18 13.55 23.03
C VAL A 5 -32.17 12.84 23.93
N ASN A 6 -32.68 12.04 24.86
CA ASN A 6 -31.85 11.20 25.71
C ASN A 6 -31.14 10.18 24.81
N VAL A 7 -29.84 10.38 24.58
CA VAL A 7 -29.04 9.49 23.75
C VAL A 7 -28.45 8.42 24.66
N ASP A 8 -29.02 7.22 24.62
CA ASP A 8 -28.42 6.08 25.29
C ASP A 8 -27.20 5.59 24.51
N VAL A 9 -26.01 5.99 24.95
CA VAL A 9 -24.74 5.53 24.39
C VAL A 9 -24.39 4.17 24.97
N VAL A 10 -24.75 3.11 24.25
CA VAL A 10 -24.47 1.72 24.67
C VAL A 10 -23.18 1.24 23.99
N LYS A 11 -22.05 1.21 24.72
CA LYS A 11 -20.79 0.56 24.30
C LYS A 11 -20.83 -0.91 24.69
N VAL A 12 -21.27 -1.78 23.79
CA VAL A 12 -21.41 -3.21 24.10
C VAL A 12 -20.73 -4.05 23.01
N PRO A 13 -19.87 -5.02 23.37
CA PRO A 13 -19.34 -5.99 22.41
C PRO A 13 -20.50 -6.74 21.74
N LEU A 14 -20.48 -6.97 20.42
CA LEU A 14 -21.58 -7.65 19.71
C LEU A 14 -22.00 -8.99 20.32
N ARG A 15 -21.05 -9.72 20.93
CA ARG A 15 -21.31 -10.95 21.71
C ARG A 15 -22.25 -10.78 22.91
N VAL A 16 -22.39 -9.56 23.43
CA VAL A 16 -23.26 -9.20 24.58
C VAL A 16 -24.59 -8.60 24.09
N ILE A 17 -24.74 -8.27 22.81
CA ILE A 17 -25.98 -7.66 22.27
C ILE A 17 -27.09 -8.70 22.00
N GLY A 18 -26.78 -10.00 22.04
CA GLY A 18 -27.77 -11.08 21.92
C GLY A 18 -28.93 -11.06 22.93
N TRP A 19 -28.94 -10.11 23.87
CA TRP A 19 -29.91 -9.95 24.95
C TRP A 19 -31.07 -9.01 24.62
N LYS A 20 -31.00 -8.21 23.54
CA LYS A 20 -32.09 -7.29 23.14
C LYS A 20 -32.47 -7.48 21.66
N GLY A 21 -33.35 -8.44 21.41
CA GLY A 21 -33.82 -8.79 20.05
C GLY A 21 -34.42 -7.62 19.26
N GLU A 22 -34.98 -6.61 19.94
CA GLU A 22 -35.54 -5.40 19.34
C GLU A 22 -34.52 -4.55 18.55
N HIS A 23 -33.22 -4.65 18.87
CA HIS A 23 -32.16 -3.91 18.18
C HIS A 23 -31.41 -4.73 17.13
N LEU A 24 -31.64 -6.05 17.07
CA LEU A 24 -30.85 -6.96 16.24
C LEU A 24 -30.94 -6.60 14.75
N LYS A 25 -32.15 -6.35 14.23
CA LYS A 25 -32.36 -5.98 12.82
C LYS A 25 -31.64 -4.69 12.45
N ARG A 26 -31.76 -3.65 13.30
CA ARG A 26 -31.10 -2.34 13.10
C ARG A 26 -29.57 -2.48 13.13
N LEU A 27 -29.05 -3.36 13.98
CA LEU A 27 -27.62 -3.65 14.07
C LEU A 27 -27.10 -4.43 12.86
N GLU A 28 -27.84 -5.43 12.39
CA GLU A 28 -27.48 -6.17 11.18
C GLU A 28 -27.44 -5.25 9.95
N GLU A 29 -28.43 -4.38 9.80
CA GLU A 29 -28.47 -3.36 8.76
C GLU A 29 -27.27 -2.41 8.87
N LEU A 30 -26.97 -1.91 10.07
CA LEU A 30 -25.82 -1.05 10.31
C LEU A 30 -24.50 -1.76 9.96
N VAL A 31 -24.31 -3.01 10.40
CA VAL A 31 -23.11 -3.80 10.08
C VAL A 31 -22.98 -4.00 8.58
N LYS A 32 -24.06 -4.32 7.85
CA LYS A 32 -24.04 -4.48 6.38
C LYS A 32 -23.67 -3.19 5.66
N ILE A 33 -24.28 -2.07 6.05
CA ILE A 33 -24.01 -0.75 5.45
C ILE A 33 -22.58 -0.32 5.76
N SER A 34 -22.15 -0.42 7.03
CA SER A 34 -20.78 -0.10 7.43
C SER A 34 -19.77 -1.03 6.76
N HIS A 35 -20.09 -2.32 6.59
CA HIS A 35 -19.25 -3.28 5.87
C HIS A 35 -18.92 -2.75 4.48
N THR A 36 -19.98 -2.51 3.71
CA THR A 36 -19.94 -2.04 2.33
C THR A 36 -19.24 -0.69 2.20
N TRP A 37 -19.56 0.25 3.09
CA TRP A 37 -18.97 1.59 3.10
C TRP A 37 -17.44 1.57 3.25
N VAL A 38 -16.90 0.88 4.27
CA VAL A 38 -15.43 0.85 4.45
C VAL A 38 -14.77 0.02 3.35
N THR A 39 -15.42 -1.03 2.83
CA THR A 39 -14.90 -1.76 1.66
C THR A 39 -14.71 -0.81 0.47
N HIS A 40 -15.70 0.05 0.20
CA HIS A 40 -15.55 1.11 -0.80
C HIS A 40 -14.51 2.15 -0.40
N ALA A 41 -14.31 2.45 0.89
CA ALA A 41 -13.25 3.36 1.31
C ALA A 41 -11.83 2.79 1.05
N TYR A 42 -11.60 1.48 1.26
CA TYR A 42 -10.34 0.82 0.88
C TYR A 42 -10.12 0.89 -0.63
N GLN A 43 -11.16 0.58 -1.41
CA GLN A 43 -11.10 0.65 -2.87
C GLN A 43 -10.87 2.08 -3.35
N PHE A 44 -11.49 3.07 -2.70
CA PHE A 44 -11.34 4.48 -3.04
C PHE A 44 -9.94 5.01 -2.71
N ALA A 45 -9.40 4.67 -1.54
CA ALA A 45 -8.03 5.00 -1.17
C ALA A 45 -7.04 4.38 -2.19
N ARG A 46 -7.21 3.09 -2.53
CA ARG A 46 -6.44 2.43 -3.58
C ARG A 46 -6.55 3.17 -4.92
N TYR A 47 -7.76 3.58 -5.30
CA TYR A 47 -8.01 4.29 -6.56
C TYR A 47 -7.23 5.61 -6.64
N ILE A 48 -7.33 6.44 -5.58
CA ILE A 48 -6.59 7.70 -5.48
C ILE A 48 -5.09 7.44 -5.61
N LEU A 49 -4.56 6.53 -4.79
CA LEU A 49 -3.13 6.22 -4.78
C LEU A 49 -2.63 5.73 -6.15
N LEU A 50 -3.41 4.89 -6.84
CA LEU A 50 -3.06 4.44 -8.19
C LEU A 50 -3.03 5.59 -9.18
N LYS A 51 -4.02 6.49 -9.16
CA LYS A 51 -4.04 7.68 -10.02
C LYS A 51 -2.85 8.58 -9.73
N GLU A 52 -2.55 8.86 -8.47
CA GLU A 52 -1.44 9.74 -8.08
C GLU A 52 -0.07 9.11 -8.39
N PHE A 53 0.11 7.79 -8.20
CA PHE A 53 1.37 7.12 -8.54
C PHE A 53 1.61 6.99 -10.06
N THR A 54 0.58 7.09 -10.88
CA THR A 54 0.68 6.89 -12.34
C THR A 54 0.53 8.16 -13.17
N SER A 55 0.07 9.26 -12.57
CA SER A 55 -0.12 10.52 -13.29
C SER A 55 1.21 11.21 -13.57
N SER A 56 1.62 11.26 -14.84
CA SER A 56 2.78 12.01 -15.32
C SER A 56 2.64 13.53 -15.15
N SER A 57 1.43 14.02 -14.85
CA SER A 57 1.06 15.44 -14.79
C SER A 57 1.05 16.06 -13.39
N GLY A 58 1.55 15.36 -12.37
CA GLY A 58 2.00 15.93 -11.08
C GLY A 58 1.15 17.05 -10.48
N THR A 59 -0.03 16.72 -9.93
CA THR A 59 -0.67 17.64 -8.96
C THR A 59 0.02 17.54 -7.60
N VAL A 60 0.64 16.40 -7.29
CA VAL A 60 1.45 16.14 -6.09
C VAL A 60 2.71 15.39 -6.50
N ARG A 61 3.90 15.87 -6.11
CA ARG A 61 5.14 15.10 -6.31
C ARG A 61 5.08 13.85 -5.40
N PRO A 62 5.64 12.69 -5.80
CA PRO A 62 5.68 11.51 -4.93
C PRO A 62 6.20 11.85 -3.52
N SER A 63 7.20 12.72 -3.42
CA SER A 63 7.77 13.17 -2.15
C SER A 63 6.80 13.92 -1.24
N THR A 64 5.83 14.67 -1.77
CA THR A 64 4.82 15.37 -0.94
C THR A 64 3.59 14.50 -0.67
N LEU A 65 3.28 13.56 -1.56
CA LEU A 65 2.13 12.66 -1.39
C LEU A 65 2.26 11.77 -0.15
N TYR A 66 3.47 11.29 0.15
CA TYR A 66 3.67 10.39 1.28
C TYR A 66 3.42 11.06 2.64
N ASP A 67 3.78 12.34 2.77
CA ASP A 67 3.49 13.13 3.97
C ASP A 67 1.97 13.28 4.20
N ASP A 68 1.21 13.28 3.12
CA ASP A 68 -0.25 13.42 3.15
C ASP A 68 -0.98 12.09 3.39
N ILE A 69 -0.35 10.93 3.14
CA ILE A 69 -0.93 9.61 3.41
C ILE A 69 -0.85 9.33 4.93
N SER A 70 -1.87 9.78 5.63
CA SER A 70 -2.01 9.68 7.08
C SER A 70 -3.37 9.10 7.46
N VAL A 71 -3.65 8.96 8.77
CA VAL A 71 -5.00 8.64 9.25
C VAL A 71 -6.03 9.64 8.71
N ASP A 72 -5.66 10.92 8.57
CA ASP A 72 -6.53 11.97 8.03
C ASP A 72 -6.89 11.75 6.54
N PHE A 73 -5.98 11.16 5.75
CA PHE A 73 -6.26 10.75 4.37
C PHE A 73 -7.35 9.67 4.31
N PHE A 74 -7.21 8.61 5.11
CA PHE A 74 -8.20 7.53 5.16
C PHE A 74 -9.54 8.01 5.74
N LEU A 75 -9.50 8.91 6.71
CA LEU A 75 -10.69 9.56 7.26
C LEU A 75 -11.45 10.34 6.18
N GLU A 76 -10.76 11.13 5.35
CA GLU A 76 -11.44 11.84 4.26
C GLU A 76 -11.93 10.86 3.17
N CYS A 77 -11.22 9.77 2.87
CA CYS A 77 -11.73 8.71 1.98
C CYS A 77 -13.08 8.15 2.47
N LEU A 78 -13.18 7.87 3.78
CA LEU A 78 -14.41 7.40 4.41
C LEU A 78 -15.53 8.45 4.35
N LEU A 79 -15.26 9.66 4.84
CA LEU A 79 -16.27 10.71 4.95
C LEU A 79 -16.78 11.19 3.60
N ARG A 80 -15.94 11.23 2.57
CA ARG A 80 -16.34 11.68 1.23
C ARG A 80 -17.30 10.72 0.54
N LEU A 81 -17.38 9.47 0.98
CA LEU A 81 -18.37 8.48 0.54
C LEU A 81 -19.67 8.51 1.36
N THR A 82 -19.79 9.40 2.36
CA THR A 82 -21.00 9.54 3.18
C THR A 82 -21.71 10.86 2.95
N ASP A 83 -22.99 10.90 3.32
CA ASP A 83 -23.80 12.13 3.38
C ASP A 83 -23.52 13.00 4.62
N ALA A 84 -22.62 12.56 5.50
CA ALA A 84 -22.38 13.18 6.79
C ALA A 84 -22.07 14.68 6.66
N LYS A 85 -22.71 15.50 7.51
CA LYS A 85 -22.46 16.93 7.59
C LYS A 85 -20.96 17.17 7.76
N ARG A 86 -20.43 18.14 7.00
CA ARG A 86 -19.01 18.46 6.94
C ARG A 86 -18.45 18.58 8.36
N LEU A 87 -17.45 17.76 8.69
CA LEU A 87 -16.63 18.03 9.86
C LEU A 87 -15.97 19.41 9.71
N PRO A 88 -15.71 20.13 10.83
CA PRO A 88 -14.97 21.38 10.79
C PRO A 88 -13.71 21.25 9.94
N VAL A 89 -13.38 22.30 9.18
CA VAL A 89 -12.15 22.31 8.39
C VAL A 89 -10.98 22.21 9.37
N ASN A 90 -10.30 21.06 9.39
CA ASN A 90 -9.04 20.92 10.09
C ASN A 90 -7.96 21.30 9.07
N PRO A 91 -7.10 22.29 9.34
CA PRO A 91 -6.01 22.68 8.45
C PRO A 91 -5.13 21.50 8.02
N LYS A 92 -4.94 20.51 8.90
CA LYS A 92 -4.17 19.27 8.62
C LYS A 92 -4.81 18.36 7.57
N ARG A 93 -6.10 18.55 7.26
CA ARG A 93 -6.88 17.70 6.33
C ARG A 93 -7.10 18.32 4.96
N VAL A 94 -6.60 19.53 4.70
CA VAL A 94 -6.93 20.26 3.48
C VAL A 94 -6.51 19.49 2.24
N ILE A 95 -5.29 18.96 2.20
CA ILE A 95 -4.76 18.24 1.04
C ILE A 95 -5.47 16.89 0.86
N ALA A 96 -5.55 16.07 1.91
CA ALA A 96 -6.32 14.82 1.92
C ALA A 96 -7.76 15.01 1.41
N ARG A 97 -8.42 16.08 1.84
CA ARG A 97 -9.78 16.41 1.39
C ARG A 97 -9.83 16.80 -0.07
N GLN A 98 -8.88 17.61 -0.55
CA GLN A 98 -8.82 18.01 -1.96
C GLN A 98 -8.61 16.79 -2.86
N LEU A 99 -7.67 15.90 -2.51
CA LEU A 99 -7.43 14.64 -3.22
C LEU A 99 -8.68 13.77 -3.26
N ALA A 100 -9.34 13.56 -2.12
CA ALA A 100 -10.57 12.78 -2.08
C ALA A 100 -11.68 13.44 -2.91
N LEU A 101 -11.84 14.77 -2.86
CA LEU A 101 -12.87 15.45 -3.66
C LEU A 101 -12.59 15.38 -5.17
N LEU A 102 -11.32 15.50 -5.57
CA LEU A 102 -10.87 15.43 -6.96
C LEU A 102 -11.28 14.10 -7.60
N HIS A 103 -11.05 13.00 -6.89
CA HIS A 103 -11.22 11.65 -7.43
C HIS A 103 -12.59 11.02 -7.15
N ARG A 104 -13.39 11.61 -6.25
CA ARG A 104 -14.64 10.99 -5.76
C ARG A 104 -15.61 10.65 -6.88
N GLN A 105 -15.90 11.61 -7.76
CA GLN A 105 -16.98 11.44 -8.72
C GLN A 105 -16.66 10.35 -9.75
N GLU A 106 -15.42 10.34 -10.26
CA GLU A 106 -14.95 9.31 -11.19
C GLU A 106 -14.95 7.93 -10.52
N TYR A 107 -14.47 7.85 -9.27
CA TYR A 107 -14.51 6.60 -8.50
C TYR A 107 -15.95 6.09 -8.30
N MET A 108 -16.88 6.95 -7.86
CA MET A 108 -18.28 6.55 -7.65
C MET A 108 -18.92 6.01 -8.93
N HIS A 109 -18.62 6.64 -10.08
CA HIS A 109 -19.08 6.18 -11.38
C HIS A 109 -18.52 4.79 -11.74
N ILE A 110 -17.21 4.59 -11.63
CA ILE A 110 -16.55 3.32 -11.97
C ILE A 110 -16.97 2.20 -11.01
N ALA A 111 -17.13 2.50 -9.72
CA ALA A 111 -17.55 1.55 -8.71
C ALA A 111 -19.04 1.22 -8.76
N GLY A 112 -19.82 1.87 -9.64
CA GLY A 112 -21.27 1.69 -9.73
C GLY A 112 -21.99 2.10 -8.45
N LEU A 113 -21.48 3.12 -7.75
CA LEU A 113 -22.05 3.61 -6.50
C LEU A 113 -22.98 4.81 -6.79
N PRO A 114 -24.32 4.61 -6.84
CA PRO A 114 -25.24 5.65 -7.29
C PRO A 114 -25.42 6.78 -6.26
N ASN A 115 -25.24 6.48 -4.97
CA ASN A 115 -25.53 7.39 -3.87
C ASN A 115 -24.48 7.27 -2.76
N LEU A 116 -24.38 8.32 -1.95
CA LEU A 116 -23.56 8.32 -0.75
C LEU A 116 -24.18 7.42 0.33
N PHE A 117 -23.33 6.85 1.18
CA PHE A 117 -23.77 6.07 2.33
C PHE A 117 -24.40 6.98 3.39
N VAL A 118 -25.59 6.60 3.87
CA VAL A 118 -26.30 7.29 4.96
C VAL A 118 -26.06 6.53 6.25
N ILE A 119 -25.17 7.06 7.11
CA ILE A 119 -24.78 6.40 8.37
C ILE A 119 -24.87 7.41 9.51
N ARG A 120 -25.81 7.20 10.44
CA ARG A 120 -25.93 8.03 11.65
C ARG A 120 -24.66 7.84 12.49
N GLY A 121 -23.97 8.94 12.81
CA GLY A 121 -22.70 8.88 13.56
C GLY A 121 -21.47 8.53 12.71
N ALA A 122 -21.57 8.57 11.37
CA ALA A 122 -20.47 8.25 10.44
C ALA A 122 -19.12 8.89 10.84
N ALA A 123 -19.13 10.13 11.33
CA ALA A 123 -17.92 10.83 11.74
C ALA A 123 -17.13 10.10 12.85
N GLN A 124 -17.82 9.49 13.81
CA GLN A 124 -17.17 8.75 14.90
C GLN A 124 -16.65 7.41 14.40
N PHE A 125 -17.44 6.70 13.59
CA PHE A 125 -17.02 5.44 12.97
C PHE A 125 -15.83 5.61 12.05
N ALA A 126 -15.83 6.68 11.26
CA ALA A 126 -14.78 6.96 10.30
C ALA A 126 -13.43 7.15 10.98
N GLY A 127 -13.38 7.71 12.19
CA GLY A 127 -12.13 7.86 12.94
C GLY A 127 -11.45 6.53 13.25
N PHE A 128 -12.20 5.59 13.86
CA PHE A 128 -11.67 4.25 14.16
C PHE A 128 -11.30 3.48 12.90
N GLU A 129 -12.18 3.46 11.90
CA GLU A 129 -11.93 2.75 10.64
C GLU A 129 -10.73 3.36 9.89
N ALA A 130 -10.52 4.67 9.94
CA ALA A 130 -9.35 5.32 9.35
C ALA A 130 -8.04 4.88 10.00
N GLU A 131 -8.00 4.72 11.33
CA GLU A 131 -6.83 4.18 12.03
C GLU A 131 -6.57 2.73 11.60
N TYR A 132 -7.59 1.88 11.52
CA TYR A 132 -7.44 0.51 11.03
C TYR A 132 -6.95 0.44 9.59
N MET A 133 -7.47 1.30 8.71
CA MET A 133 -7.01 1.42 7.33
C MET A 133 -5.54 1.83 7.30
N TYR A 134 -5.16 2.89 8.01
CA TYR A 134 -3.78 3.35 8.09
C TYR A 134 -2.84 2.25 8.58
N THR A 135 -3.19 1.56 9.68
CA THR A 135 -2.42 0.44 10.22
C THR A 135 -2.32 -0.73 9.24
N ALA A 136 -3.38 -1.04 8.48
CA ALA A 136 -3.34 -2.09 7.48
C ALA A 136 -2.34 -1.74 6.36
N TYR A 137 -2.37 -0.49 5.86
CA TYR A 137 -1.46 -0.03 4.82
C TYR A 137 0.00 -0.03 5.30
N THR A 138 0.27 0.46 6.51
CA THR A 138 1.63 0.45 7.08
C THR A 138 2.15 -0.96 7.29
N ASN A 139 1.35 -1.86 7.84
CA ASN A 139 1.75 -3.24 8.09
C ASN A 139 2.01 -4.02 6.79
N CYS A 140 1.22 -3.78 5.74
CA CYS A 140 1.45 -4.39 4.43
C CYS A 140 2.87 -4.11 3.91
N VAL A 141 3.33 -2.86 4.00
CA VAL A 141 4.69 -2.51 3.56
C VAL A 141 5.72 -3.01 4.57
N LYS A 142 5.55 -2.69 5.85
CA LYS A 142 6.50 -3.00 6.93
C LYS A 142 6.87 -4.48 6.99
N LEU A 143 5.91 -5.38 6.76
CA LEU A 143 6.12 -6.82 6.88
C LEU A 143 6.62 -7.47 5.57
N GLN A 144 6.29 -6.91 4.41
CA GLN A 144 6.48 -7.60 3.13
C GLN A 144 7.42 -6.90 2.16
N PHE A 145 7.68 -5.61 2.30
CA PHE A 145 8.48 -4.84 1.33
C PHE A 145 9.82 -5.51 1.03
N GLY A 146 10.59 -5.82 2.07
CA GLY A 146 11.90 -6.44 1.91
C GLY A 146 11.86 -7.84 1.29
N ASN A 147 10.82 -8.62 1.62
CA ASN A 147 10.62 -9.95 1.03
C ASN A 147 10.25 -9.85 -0.45
N MET A 148 9.37 -8.91 -0.80
CA MET A 148 8.96 -8.70 -2.18
C MET A 148 10.10 -8.13 -3.03
N LEU A 149 10.88 -7.18 -2.51
CA LEU A 149 12.07 -6.67 -3.21
C LEU A 149 13.04 -7.82 -3.54
N ARG A 150 13.36 -8.66 -2.56
CA ARG A 150 14.21 -9.85 -2.77
C ARG A 150 13.60 -10.80 -3.80
N HIS A 151 12.28 -11.02 -3.75
CA HIS A 151 11.59 -11.88 -4.70
C HIS A 151 11.69 -11.33 -6.13
N VAL A 152 11.40 -10.04 -6.35
CA VAL A 152 11.53 -9.39 -7.66
C VAL A 152 12.95 -9.53 -8.19
N VAL A 153 13.98 -9.25 -7.39
CA VAL A 153 15.38 -9.40 -7.82
C VAL A 153 15.68 -10.83 -8.25
N ASN A 154 15.24 -11.84 -7.50
CA ASN A 154 15.46 -13.24 -7.85
C ASN A 154 14.71 -13.66 -9.10
N VAL A 155 13.55 -13.07 -9.38
CA VAL A 155 12.80 -13.31 -10.63
C VAL A 155 13.54 -12.73 -11.83
N LEU A 156 14.07 -11.51 -11.70
CA LEU A 156 14.78 -10.81 -12.77
C LEU A 156 16.17 -11.41 -13.04
N VAL A 157 16.82 -11.95 -12.01
CA VAL A 157 18.16 -12.51 -12.09
C VAL A 157 18.07 -14.03 -12.17
N HIS A 158 18.27 -14.59 -13.36
CA HIS A 158 18.25 -16.03 -13.60
C HIS A 158 19.57 -16.73 -13.21
N ALA A 159 19.96 -16.61 -11.94
CA ALA A 159 21.26 -17.06 -11.44
C ALA A 159 21.56 -18.54 -11.77
N ASP A 160 20.57 -19.42 -11.64
CA ASP A 160 20.76 -20.85 -11.94
C ASP A 160 20.98 -21.10 -13.44
N THR A 161 20.26 -20.38 -14.30
CA THR A 161 20.45 -20.44 -15.75
C THR A 161 21.84 -19.96 -16.13
N ASP A 162 22.30 -18.86 -15.53
CA ASP A 162 23.65 -18.32 -15.75
C ASP A 162 24.74 -19.30 -15.28
N ILE A 163 24.55 -19.92 -14.11
CA ILE A 163 25.46 -20.95 -13.58
C ILE A 163 25.52 -22.16 -14.51
N GLN A 164 24.38 -22.64 -15.00
CA GLN A 164 24.35 -23.79 -15.91
C GLN A 164 24.99 -23.46 -17.26
N ALA A 165 24.73 -22.27 -17.81
CA ALA A 165 25.35 -21.81 -19.05
C ALA A 165 26.87 -21.69 -18.90
N LEU A 166 27.35 -21.17 -17.77
CA LEU A 166 28.78 -21.06 -17.47
C LEU A 166 29.43 -22.44 -17.31
N ARG A 167 28.80 -23.36 -16.57
CA ARG A 167 29.26 -24.75 -16.43
C ARG A 167 29.39 -25.44 -17.79
N ARG A 168 28.41 -25.26 -18.68
CA ARG A 168 28.46 -25.82 -20.05
C ARG A 168 29.61 -25.23 -20.88
N ARG A 169 29.84 -23.92 -20.79
CA ARG A 169 30.96 -23.23 -21.47
C ARG A 169 32.33 -23.69 -20.97
N MET A 170 32.44 -24.02 -19.69
CA MET A 170 33.69 -24.40 -19.03
C MET A 170 33.87 -25.92 -18.88
N GLY A 171 33.13 -26.75 -19.62
CA GLY A 171 33.05 -28.21 -19.40
C GLY A 171 34.37 -29.00 -19.41
N ASN A 172 35.46 -28.40 -19.89
CA ASN A 172 36.80 -28.99 -19.90
C ASN A 172 37.72 -28.50 -18.76
N GLN A 173 37.24 -27.62 -17.88
CA GLN A 173 38.01 -27.07 -16.77
C GLN A 173 37.80 -27.84 -15.48
N SER A 174 38.69 -27.64 -14.50
CA SER A 174 38.54 -28.21 -13.17
C SER A 174 37.33 -27.62 -12.44
N GLU A 175 36.73 -28.38 -11.52
CA GLU A 175 35.61 -27.87 -10.71
C GLU A 175 36.04 -26.64 -9.89
N ASP A 176 37.29 -26.54 -9.45
CA ASP A 176 37.82 -25.37 -8.73
C ASP A 176 37.88 -24.11 -9.60
N GLU A 177 38.18 -24.23 -10.89
CA GLU A 177 38.14 -23.12 -11.85
C GLU A 177 36.70 -22.71 -12.14
N ILE A 178 35.80 -23.68 -12.30
CA ILE A 178 34.37 -23.44 -12.50
C ILE A 178 33.77 -22.70 -11.31
N GLN A 179 34.07 -23.11 -10.07
CA GLN A 179 33.57 -22.43 -8.87
C GLN A 179 34.12 -21.01 -8.73
N ARG A 180 35.40 -20.79 -9.06
CA ARG A 180 35.99 -19.44 -9.10
C ARG A 180 35.30 -18.54 -10.13
N ALA A 181 35.01 -19.07 -11.32
CA ALA A 181 34.29 -18.35 -12.35
C ALA A 181 32.83 -18.06 -11.94
N ILE A 182 32.10 -19.03 -11.38
CA ILE A 182 30.73 -18.80 -10.85
C ILE A 182 30.72 -17.67 -9.81
N LYS A 183 31.71 -17.66 -8.91
CA LYS A 183 31.84 -16.61 -7.91
C LYS A 183 32.04 -15.24 -8.55
N ALA A 184 32.94 -15.13 -9.52
CA ALA A 184 33.33 -13.87 -10.15
C ALA A 184 32.31 -13.34 -11.18
N GLU A 185 31.76 -14.21 -12.03
CA GLU A 185 30.92 -13.84 -13.17
C GLU A 185 29.42 -13.82 -12.84
N VAL A 186 28.97 -14.60 -11.84
CA VAL A 186 27.55 -14.69 -11.50
C VAL A 186 27.29 -14.11 -10.11
N ARG A 187 27.89 -14.68 -9.05
CA ARG A 187 27.52 -14.31 -7.67
C ARG A 187 27.92 -12.89 -7.30
N GLN A 188 29.12 -12.45 -7.66
CA GLN A 188 29.61 -11.09 -7.37
C GLN A 188 28.75 -10.00 -8.03
N PRO A 189 28.44 -10.06 -9.34
CA PRO A 189 27.54 -9.09 -9.97
C PRO A 189 26.16 -9.03 -9.31
N ILE A 190 25.59 -10.18 -8.94
CA ILE A 190 24.30 -10.23 -8.24
C ILE A 190 24.37 -9.56 -6.87
N ASN A 191 25.46 -9.77 -6.13
CA ASN A 191 25.67 -9.11 -4.85
C ASN A 191 25.81 -7.59 -5.00
N ARG A 192 26.54 -7.10 -6.02
CA ARG A 192 26.60 -5.67 -6.33
C ARG A 192 25.22 -5.09 -6.66
N LEU A 193 24.39 -5.82 -7.41
CA LEU A 193 23.02 -5.39 -7.68
C LEU A 193 22.24 -5.25 -6.36
N LYS A 194 22.33 -6.22 -5.46
CA LYS A 194 21.66 -6.18 -4.15
C LYS A 194 22.16 -5.02 -3.29
N GLU A 195 23.46 -4.74 -3.28
CA GLU A 195 24.06 -3.59 -2.59
C GLU A 195 23.57 -2.26 -3.17
N SER A 196 23.52 -2.15 -4.50
CA SER A 196 23.00 -0.96 -5.19
C SER A 196 21.53 -0.69 -4.81
N LEU A 197 20.72 -1.75 -4.68
CA LEU A 197 19.32 -1.67 -4.28
C LEU A 197 19.15 -1.35 -2.80
N GLN A 198 20.04 -1.83 -1.93
CA GLN A 198 19.98 -1.53 -0.50
C GLN A 198 20.01 -0.02 -0.25
N PHE A 199 20.77 0.71 -1.06
CA PHE A 199 20.93 2.17 -0.92
C PHE A 199 20.25 2.98 -2.02
N MET A 200 19.58 2.31 -2.97
CA MET A 200 19.03 2.91 -4.18
C MET A 200 20.04 3.81 -4.92
N ARG A 201 21.31 3.39 -4.93
CA ARG A 201 22.41 4.08 -5.61
C ARG A 201 22.75 3.33 -6.88
N ALA A 202 22.98 4.06 -7.98
CA ALA A 202 23.51 3.44 -9.18
C ALA A 202 24.92 2.90 -8.90
N ASP A 203 25.19 1.66 -9.34
CA ASP A 203 26.55 1.13 -9.43
C ASP A 203 26.78 0.71 -10.88
N ASP A 204 27.57 1.51 -11.60
CA ASP A 204 27.86 1.32 -13.02
C ASP A 204 28.82 0.14 -13.27
N ARG A 205 29.28 -0.54 -12.20
CA ARG A 205 30.18 -1.70 -12.25
C ARG A 205 29.45 -3.04 -12.42
N MET A 206 28.25 -3.01 -13.01
CA MET A 206 27.51 -4.20 -13.45
C MET A 206 28.23 -4.80 -14.68
N HIS A 207 28.53 -6.10 -14.66
CA HIS A 207 29.30 -6.73 -15.75
C HIS A 207 28.67 -7.98 -16.35
N SER A 208 27.59 -8.54 -15.78
CA SER A 208 26.88 -9.66 -16.40
C SER A 208 25.66 -9.16 -17.17
N ALA A 209 25.39 -9.75 -18.35
CA ALA A 209 24.23 -9.39 -19.16
C ALA A 209 22.90 -9.52 -18.39
N SER A 210 22.79 -10.54 -17.53
CA SER A 210 21.62 -10.75 -16.68
C SER A 210 21.44 -9.67 -15.61
N THR A 211 22.52 -9.20 -14.99
CA THR A 211 22.43 -8.13 -13.98
C THR A 211 22.20 -6.76 -14.59
N ILE A 212 22.73 -6.51 -15.80
CA ILE A 212 22.43 -5.30 -16.59
C ILE A 212 20.94 -5.28 -16.95
N ALA A 213 20.41 -6.35 -17.54
CA ALA A 213 18.99 -6.43 -17.89
C ALA A 213 18.08 -6.30 -16.66
N ALA A 214 18.41 -6.96 -15.53
CA ALA A 214 17.66 -6.81 -14.29
C ALA A 214 17.70 -5.36 -13.78
N ARG A 215 18.86 -4.68 -13.88
CA ARG A 215 19.04 -3.29 -13.46
C ARG A 215 18.21 -2.32 -14.31
N GLU A 216 18.14 -2.53 -15.62
CA GLU A 216 17.30 -1.75 -16.53
C GLU A 216 15.82 -1.89 -16.16
N GLN A 217 15.37 -3.11 -15.87
CA GLN A 217 13.98 -3.35 -15.46
C GLN A 217 13.64 -2.79 -14.08
N LEU A 218 14.63 -2.68 -13.20
CA LEU A 218 14.50 -2.02 -11.89
C LEU A 218 14.61 -0.49 -11.98
N GLN A 219 14.92 0.09 -13.15
CA GLN A 219 15.09 1.53 -13.31
C GLN A 219 13.92 2.37 -12.78
N PRO A 220 12.63 2.00 -12.99
CA PRO A 220 11.50 2.76 -12.43
C PRO A 220 11.53 2.85 -10.90
N LEU A 221 12.11 1.87 -10.22
CA LEU A 221 12.30 1.90 -8.77
C LEU A 221 13.40 2.91 -8.40
N PHE A 222 14.55 2.86 -9.08
CA PHE A 222 15.62 3.85 -8.85
C PHE A 222 15.16 5.29 -9.14
N ASP A 223 14.40 5.49 -10.23
CA ASP A 223 13.85 6.80 -10.58
C ASP A 223 12.94 7.32 -9.48
N LEU A 224 12.07 6.46 -8.94
CA LEU A 224 11.20 6.84 -7.82
C LEU A 224 12.00 7.31 -6.61
N TYR A 225 13.00 6.53 -6.17
CA TYR A 225 13.80 6.86 -4.98
C TYR A 225 14.77 8.03 -5.22
N SER A 226 15.12 8.35 -6.47
CA SER A 226 15.90 9.55 -6.79
C SER A 226 15.14 10.85 -6.50
N MET A 227 13.81 10.80 -6.47
CA MET A 227 12.94 11.92 -6.15
C MET A 227 12.60 12.03 -4.65
N LEU A 228 13.03 11.07 -3.84
CA LEU A 228 12.75 11.01 -2.40
C LEU A 228 13.96 11.47 -1.59
N PRO A 229 13.78 11.81 -0.30
CA PRO A 229 14.90 12.02 0.60
C PRO A 229 15.87 10.83 0.58
N ALA A 230 17.15 11.12 0.79
CA ALA A 230 18.17 10.08 0.82
C ALA A 230 17.86 9.05 1.91
N LEU A 231 18.05 7.78 1.57
CA LEU A 231 17.90 6.67 2.52
C LEU A 231 18.93 6.79 3.65
N PRO A 232 18.57 6.32 4.86
CA PRO A 232 19.52 6.23 5.97
C PRO A 232 20.60 5.18 5.68
N ASP A 233 21.69 5.22 6.44
CA ASP A 233 22.86 4.33 6.26
C ASP A 233 22.54 2.85 6.54
N GLU A 234 21.45 2.57 7.24
CA GLU A 234 20.92 1.21 7.43
C GLU A 234 20.24 0.66 6.16
N GLY A 235 19.95 1.51 5.18
CA GLY A 235 19.40 1.17 3.88
C GLY A 235 17.88 0.98 3.85
N ILE A 236 17.38 0.66 2.66
CA ILE A 236 15.95 0.64 2.32
C ILE A 236 15.13 -0.35 3.16
N TYR A 237 15.74 -1.46 3.59
CA TYR A 237 15.03 -2.46 4.39
C TYR A 237 14.65 -1.91 5.76
N TYR A 238 15.58 -1.20 6.41
CA TYR A 238 15.34 -0.58 7.71
C TYR A 238 14.38 0.60 7.56
N ASP A 239 14.58 1.43 6.54
CA ASP A 239 13.71 2.57 6.27
C ASP A 239 12.27 2.12 6.00
N ALA A 240 12.06 1.02 5.28
CA ALA A 240 10.73 0.45 5.06
C ALA A 240 10.01 -0.04 6.32
N VAL A 241 10.77 -0.36 7.37
CA VAL A 241 10.21 -0.72 8.67
C VAL A 241 9.91 0.52 9.51
N ALA A 242 10.75 1.54 9.42
CA ALA A 242 10.64 2.79 10.17
C ALA A 242 9.59 3.75 9.59
N ASN A 243 9.56 3.92 8.27
CA ASN A 243 8.66 4.79 7.51
C ASN A 243 7.92 4.04 6.38
N PRO A 244 7.06 3.06 6.70
CA PRO A 244 6.42 2.21 5.69
C PRO A 244 5.60 2.98 4.64
N ILE A 245 4.96 4.09 5.00
CA ILE A 245 4.17 4.88 4.04
C ILE A 245 5.04 5.48 2.95
N GLY A 246 6.24 5.95 3.29
CA GLY A 246 7.21 6.51 2.32
C GLY A 246 7.63 5.52 1.23
N HIS A 247 7.39 4.23 1.41
CA HIS A 247 7.72 3.18 0.46
C HIS A 247 6.50 2.57 -0.24
N LEU A 248 5.29 3.10 -0.05
CA LEU A 248 4.09 2.54 -0.65
C LEU A 248 4.14 2.58 -2.19
N GLY A 249 4.67 3.66 -2.77
CA GLY A 249 4.88 3.72 -4.22
C GLY A 249 5.97 2.77 -4.69
N GLY A 250 7.06 2.60 -3.91
CA GLY A 250 8.09 1.60 -4.21
C GLY A 250 7.53 0.18 -4.19
N TYR A 251 6.66 -0.11 -3.21
CA TYR A 251 5.97 -1.39 -3.08
C TYR A 251 5.02 -1.65 -4.25
N TYR A 252 4.31 -0.63 -4.71
CA TYR A 252 3.50 -0.70 -5.93
C TYR A 252 4.36 -0.91 -7.19
N THR A 253 5.47 -0.20 -7.32
CA THR A 253 6.42 -0.33 -8.44
C THR A 253 6.96 -1.76 -8.54
N LEU A 254 7.29 -2.40 -7.42
CA LEU A 254 7.73 -3.80 -7.40
C LEU A 254 6.66 -4.76 -7.97
N ALA A 255 5.40 -4.59 -7.59
CA ALA A 255 4.32 -5.40 -8.15
C ALA A 255 4.12 -5.13 -9.65
N LYS A 256 4.27 -3.87 -10.09
CA LYS A 256 4.22 -3.52 -11.51
C LYS A 256 5.34 -4.21 -12.29
N ILE A 257 6.57 -4.20 -11.79
CA ILE A 257 7.71 -4.88 -12.42
C ILE A 257 7.45 -6.38 -12.59
N LEU A 258 6.88 -7.05 -11.57
CA LEU A 258 6.50 -8.46 -11.70
C LEU A 258 5.46 -8.67 -12.80
N LYS A 259 4.42 -7.84 -12.82
CA LYS A 259 3.36 -7.92 -13.84
C LYS A 259 3.91 -7.72 -15.25
N ASP A 260 4.77 -6.72 -15.43
CA ASP A 260 5.37 -6.39 -16.73
C ASP A 260 6.32 -7.51 -17.22
N ASN A 261 6.82 -8.34 -16.29
CA ASN A 261 7.59 -9.57 -16.58
C ASN A 261 6.74 -10.84 -16.71
N GLY A 262 5.41 -10.72 -16.78
CA GLY A 262 4.52 -11.88 -16.93
C GLY A 262 4.32 -12.72 -15.66
N HIS A 263 4.76 -12.23 -14.50
CA HIS A 263 4.51 -12.87 -13.20
C HIS A 263 3.25 -12.31 -12.54
N HIS A 264 2.64 -13.12 -11.67
CA HIS A 264 1.51 -12.65 -10.87
C HIS A 264 1.97 -11.56 -9.87
N PRO A 265 1.38 -10.36 -9.93
CA PRO A 265 1.70 -9.31 -8.96
C PRO A 265 1.12 -9.67 -7.59
N PHE A 266 1.82 -9.28 -6.53
CA PHE A 266 1.30 -9.38 -5.16
C PHE A 266 0.29 -8.27 -4.85
N GLN A 267 -0.51 -8.48 -3.81
CA GLN A 267 -1.48 -7.48 -3.33
C GLN A 267 -0.76 -6.35 -2.58
N CYS A 268 -0.57 -5.19 -3.23
CA CYS A 268 0.09 -4.03 -2.60
C CYS A 268 -0.79 -3.29 -1.59
N PHE A 269 -2.09 -3.17 -1.93
CA PHE A 269 -3.04 -2.39 -1.16
C PHE A 269 -3.92 -3.33 -0.33
N PRO A 270 -4.05 -3.14 0.99
CA PRO A 270 -4.86 -4.01 1.81
C PRO A 270 -6.34 -3.97 1.37
N LEU A 271 -7.01 -5.09 1.61
CA LEU A 271 -8.46 -5.20 1.49
C LEU A 271 -9.05 -5.24 2.90
N ARG A 272 -10.34 -4.90 3.02
CA ARG A 272 -11.06 -5.10 4.28
C ARG A 272 -11.10 -6.60 4.60
N THR A 273 -10.55 -7.00 5.75
CA THR A 273 -10.51 -8.41 6.19
C THR A 273 -11.58 -8.77 7.21
N GLY A 274 -12.12 -7.79 7.95
CA GLY A 274 -13.15 -7.99 8.96
C GLY A 274 -14.55 -7.58 8.49
N TRP A 275 -15.57 -8.37 8.79
CA TRP A 275 -16.97 -8.03 8.45
C TRP A 275 -17.52 -6.91 9.34
N ILE A 276 -17.08 -6.87 10.59
CA ILE A 276 -17.69 -6.08 11.67
C ILE A 276 -16.78 -4.89 12.00
N PRO A 277 -17.32 -3.65 12.09
CA PRO A 277 -16.60 -2.52 12.67
C PRO A 277 -16.16 -2.82 14.11
N ALA A 278 -14.90 -2.55 14.45
CA ALA A 278 -14.37 -2.89 15.78
C ALA A 278 -15.10 -2.16 16.93
N HIS A 279 -15.64 -0.97 16.66
CA HIS A 279 -16.40 -0.17 17.62
C HIS A 279 -17.68 0.38 16.98
N ILE A 280 -18.84 0.05 17.56
CA ILE A 280 -20.15 0.57 17.15
C ILE A 280 -20.79 1.34 18.32
N VAL A 281 -21.27 2.56 18.07
CA VAL A 281 -22.06 3.37 19.00
C VAL A 281 -23.44 3.55 18.40
N VAL A 282 -24.44 2.90 19.00
CA VAL A 282 -25.83 3.03 18.54
C VAL A 282 -26.46 4.23 19.23
N TYR A 283 -27.04 5.13 18.44
CA TYR A 283 -27.88 6.22 18.94
C TYR A 283 -29.33 5.74 18.90
N SER A 284 -29.94 5.53 20.07
CA SER A 284 -31.39 5.34 20.22
C SER A 284 -32.14 6.53 19.61
#